data_AF-A0A537TT13-F1
#
_entry.id   AF-A0A537TT13-F1
#
_cell.length_a   1.000
_cell.length_b   1.000
_cell.length_c   1.000
_cell.angle_alpha   90.00
_cell.angle_beta   90.00
_cell.angle_gamma   90.00
#
_symmetry.space_group_name_H-M   'P 1'
#
loop_
_entity.id
_entity.type
_entity.pdbx_description
1 polymer ?
#
loop_
_entity_poly.entity_id
_entity_poly.type
_entity_poly.pdbx_seq_one_letter_code
_entity_poly.pdbx_strand_id
1 'polypeptide(L)' 'MSKAEDNKAIVVRWFTDFWGKTCNVGVVDELAAPDMLLQYSLHEPRRGRDDIKAFMTDFRRAFPDLN' A
#
# COMPACT_ATOMS: atom_id res chain seq x y z
N MET A 1 -24.06 -4.60 1.86
CA MET A 1 -23.42 -3.55 1.04
C MET A 1 -23.24 -4.09 -0.36
N SER A 2 -23.14 -3.22 -1.36
CA SER A 2 -22.82 -3.61 -2.73
C SER A 2 -21.32 -3.87 -2.88
N LYS A 3 -20.93 -4.68 -3.87
CA LYS A 3 -19.52 -4.91 -4.21
C LYS A 3 -18.74 -3.61 -4.45
N ALA A 4 -19.41 -2.59 -5.00
CA ALA A 4 -18.81 -1.29 -5.25
C ALA A 4 -18.48 -0.55 -3.94
N GLU A 5 -19.38 -0.60 -2.96
CA GLU A 5 -19.16 -0.01 -1.63
C GLU A 5 -18.05 -0.76 -0.88
N ASP A 6 -18.04 -2.09 -0.95
CA ASP A 6 -16.99 -2.92 -0.33
C ASP A 6 -15.61 -2.61 -0.92
N ASN A 7 -15.51 -2.56 -2.26
CA ASN A 7 -14.25 -2.23 -2.94
C ASN A 7 -13.80 -0.80 -2.61
N LYS A 8 -14.74 0.15 -2.50
CA LYS A 8 -14.42 1.52 -2.10
C LYS A 8 -13.85 1.57 -0.68
N ALA A 9 -14.42 0.80 0.25
CA ALA A 9 -13.91 0.72 1.61
C ALA A 9 -12.48 0.15 1.65
N ILE A 10 -12.18 -0.88 0.84
CA ILE A 10 -10.83 -1.44 0.69
C ILE A 10 -9.85 -0.37 0.19
N VAL A 11 -10.22 0.37 -0.86
CA VAL A 11 -9.35 1.43 -1.42
C VAL A 11 -9.13 2.55 -0.40
N VAL A 12 -10.16 2.99 0.31
CA VAL A 12 -10.02 4.00 1.39
C VAL A 12 -9.03 3.52 2.43
N ARG A 13 -9.19 2.28 2.91
CA ARG A 13 -8.28 1.70 3.90
C ARG A 13 -6.85 1.61 3.39
N TRP A 14 -6.64 1.19 2.14
CA TRP A 14 -5.32 1.17 1.52
C TRP A 14 -4.66 2.55 1.50
N PHE A 15 -5.37 3.60 1.10
CA PHE A 15 -4.82 4.96 1.10
C PHE A 15 -4.56 5.49 2.51
N THR A 16 -5.46 5.23 3.45
CA THR A 16 -5.30 5.67 4.84
C THR A 16 -4.10 5.00 5.53
N ASP A 17 -4.00 3.68 5.42
CA ASP A 17 -3.02 2.90 6.18
C ASP A 17 -1.67 2.84 5.46
N PHE A 18 -1.64 2.59 4.14
CA PHE A 18 -0.37 2.43 3.42
C PHE A 18 0.28 3.79 3.08
N TRP A 19 -0.53 4.72 2.58
CA TRP A 19 -0.05 6.03 2.09
C TRP A 19 -0.24 7.19 3.08
N GLY A 20 -1.12 7.06 4.07
CA GLY A 20 -1.41 8.15 5.00
C GLY A 20 -0.27 8.48 5.95
N LYS A 21 -0.47 9.54 6.73
CA LYS A 21 0.51 10.08 7.68
C LYS A 21 1.08 9.04 8.62
N THR A 22 0.21 8.22 9.20
CA THR A 22 0.61 7.08 10.01
C THR A 22 0.68 5.84 9.12
N CYS A 23 1.85 5.60 8.54
CA CYS A 23 2.07 4.43 7.69
C CYS A 23 1.96 3.13 8.50
N ASN A 24 1.06 2.25 8.07
CA ASN A 24 0.92 0.88 8.54
C ASN A 24 1.14 -0.08 7.37
N VAL A 25 2.35 -0.63 7.26
CA VAL A 25 2.69 -1.61 6.21
C VAL A 25 1.99 -2.97 6.39
N GLY A 26 1.44 -3.27 7.58
CA GLY A 26 0.70 -4.51 7.84
C GLY A 26 -0.59 -4.62 7.03
N VAL A 27 -1.15 -3.49 6.56
CA VAL A 27 -2.34 -3.49 5.69
C VAL A 27 -2.13 -4.27 4.39
N VAL A 28 -0.87 -4.43 3.95
CA VAL A 28 -0.52 -5.25 2.77
C VAL A 28 -0.89 -6.72 3.01
N ASP A 29 -0.64 -7.25 4.21
CA ASP A 29 -0.95 -8.64 4.52
C ASP A 29 -2.46 -8.90 4.61
N GLU A 30 -3.23 -7.87 4.94
CA GLU A 30 -4.69 -7.93 5.08
C GLU A 30 -5.44 -7.74 3.76
N LEU A 31 -5.00 -6.81 2.90
CA LEU A 31 -5.74 -6.41 1.70
C LEU A 31 -5.19 -7.01 0.41
N ALA A 32 -3.88 -7.24 0.32
CA ALA A 32 -3.25 -7.63 -0.94
C ALA A 32 -3.31 -9.14 -1.18
N ALA A 33 -3.51 -9.56 -2.42
CA ALA A 33 -3.18 -10.92 -2.82
C ALA A 33 -1.68 -11.22 -2.58
N PRO A 34 -1.29 -12.48 -2.31
CA PRO A 34 0.12 -12.83 -2.08
C PRO A 34 1.07 -12.40 -3.19
N ASP A 35 0.59 -12.38 -4.44
CA ASP A 35 1.35 -12.06 -5.66
C ASP A 35 1.02 -10.68 -6.24
N MET A 36 0.41 -9.79 -5.45
CA MET A 36 0.01 -8.44 -5.89
C MET A 36 1.15 -7.71 -6.59
N LEU A 37 0.81 -7.04 -7.70
CA LEU A 37 1.68 -6.11 -8.40
C LEU A 37 1.36 -4.69 -7.95
N LEU A 38 2.35 -4.00 -7.37
CA LEU A 38 2.31 -2.56 -7.15
C LEU A 38 3.09 -1.87 -8.28
N GLN A 39 2.37 -1.12 -9.11
CA GLN A 39 2.96 -0.31 -10.17
C GLN A 39 2.65 1.17 -9.90
N TYR A 40 3.66 1.91 -9.43
CA TYR A 40 3.50 3.29 -8.99
C TYR A 40 4.51 4.22 -9.67
N SER A 41 3.99 5.15 -10.48
CA SER A 41 4.77 6.15 -11.20
C SER A 41 5.91 5.53 -12.05
N LEU A 42 7.10 6.13 -12.03
CA LEU A 42 8.31 5.71 -12.75
C LEU A 42 9.17 4.71 -11.95
N HIS A 43 8.73 4.26 -10.79
CA HIS A 43 9.46 3.24 -10.03
C HIS A 43 9.36 1.88 -10.71
N GLU A 44 10.41 1.08 -10.54
CA GLU A 44 10.36 -0.33 -10.91
C GLU A 44 9.17 -1.00 -10.17
N PRO A 45 8.34 -1.79 -10.87
CA PRO A 45 7.20 -2.46 -10.25
C PRO A 45 7.64 -3.38 -9.11
N ARG A 46 6.80 -3.50 -8.08
CA ARG A 46 7.03 -4.39 -6.94
C ARG A 46 6.07 -5.57 -7.00
N ARG A 47 6.57 -6.77 -6.75
CA ARG A 47 5.74 -7.98 -6.79
C ARG A 47 5.80 -8.77 -5.50
N GLY A 48 4.62 -9.04 -4.97
CA GLY A 48 4.45 -9.77 -3.73
C GLY A 48 4.53 -8.87 -2.51
N ARG A 49 3.91 -9.35 -1.42
CA ARG A 49 3.69 -8.56 -0.20
C ARG A 49 4.98 -8.02 0.40
N ASP A 50 6.03 -8.84 0.45
CA ASP A 50 7.28 -8.46 1.12
C ASP A 50 8.03 -7.37 0.37
N ASP A 51 8.09 -7.44 -0.97
CA ASP A 51 8.71 -6.42 -1.81
C ASP A 51 7.96 -5.08 -1.73
N ILE A 52 6.63 -5.14 -1.67
CA ILE A 52 5.78 -3.96 -1.49
C ILE A 52 6.00 -3.30 -0.11
N LYS A 53 6.12 -4.09 0.96
CA LYS A 53 6.42 -3.60 2.32
C LYS A 53 7.82 -2.98 2.39
N ALA A 54 8.80 -3.59 1.74
CA ALA A 54 10.17 -3.07 1.66
C ALA A 54 10.20 -1.71 0.93
N PHE A 55 9.54 -1.61 -0.22
CA PHE A 55 9.40 -0.36 -0.97
C PHE A 55 8.87 0.79 -0.11
N MET A 56 7.75 0.59 0.60
CA MET A 56 7.16 1.66 1.40
C MET A 56 8.08 2.07 2.56
N THR A 57 8.73 1.09 3.21
CA THR A 57 9.67 1.37 4.30
C THR A 57 10.84 2.24 3.83
N ASP A 58 11.44 1.90 2.69
CA ASP A 58 12.54 2.68 2.13
C ASP A 58 12.07 4.04 1.59
N PHE A 59 10.87 4.10 1.01
CA PHE A 59 10.25 5.35 0.54
C PHE A 59 10.06 6.34 1.70
N ARG A 60 9.52 5.88 2.85
CA ARG A 60 9.37 6.73 4.04
C ARG A 60 10.70 7.14 4.66
N ARG A 61 11.73 6.29 4.59
CA ARG A 61 13.09 6.65 5.02
C ARG A 61 13.68 7.76 4.14
N ALA A 62 13.43 7.71 2.83
CA ALA A 62 13.89 8.73 1.89
C ALA A 62 13.12 10.05 2.02
N PHE A 63 11.85 10.00 2.44
CA PHE A 63 10.98 11.16 2.63
C PHE A 63 10.40 11.20 4.05
N PRO A 64 11.20 11.55 5.07
CA PRO A 64 10.75 11.50 6.47
C PRO A 64 9.63 12.48 6.79
N ASP A 65 9.49 13.56 6.01
CA ASP A 65 8.45 14.59 6.18
C ASP A 65 7.18 14.31 5.36
N LEU A 66 7.08 13.15 4.72
CA LEU A 66 5.91 12.74 3.96
C LEU A 66 4.72 12.48 4.90
N ASN A 67 3.72 13.37 4.85
CA ASN A 67 2.46 13.27 5.59
C ASN A 67 1.33 12.70 4.73
#